data_AF-A0A8B5Y4S8-F1
#
_entry.id   AF-A0A8B5Y4S8-F1
#
_cell.length_a   1.000
_cell.length_b   1.000
_cell.length_c   1.000
_cell.angle_alpha   90.00
_cell.angle_beta   90.00
_cell.angle_gamma   90.00
#
_symmetry.space_group_name_H-M   'P 1'
#
loop_
_entity.id
_entity.type
_entity.pdbx_description
1 polymer ?
#
loop_
_entity_poly.entity_id
_entity_poly.type
_entity_poly.pdbx_seq_one_letter_code
_entity_poly.pdbx_strand_id
1 'polypeptide(L)'
;MGSNNNRGNLLISKVYKEMKNILIFLGIVAVLIIGGSILYFSTQPTSAELEYSEQIKWDVHKYLINEENYVEDNIEEIKVTDNAKLKGKKRFEIAVVFKDDKDSVYYYQYDKKSGKVEQFAVTGKKHEE
;
A
#
# COMPACT_ATOMS: atom_id res chain seq x y z
N MET A 1 -47.89 47.27 -24.82
CA MET A 1 -46.99 46.16 -25.22
C MET A 1 -45.73 46.23 -24.34
N GLY A 2 -45.53 45.29 -23.42
CA GLY A 2 -44.38 45.35 -22.49
C GLY A 2 -44.21 44.18 -21.52
N SER A 3 -45.18 43.25 -21.45
CA SER A 3 -45.14 42.14 -20.49
C SER A 3 -44.26 40.96 -20.95
N ASN A 4 -44.09 40.74 -22.26
CA ASN A 4 -43.34 39.59 -22.80
C ASN A 4 -41.81 39.71 -22.66
N ASN A 5 -41.24 40.92 -22.74
CA ASN A 5 -39.79 41.12 -22.65
C ASN A 5 -39.23 40.80 -21.25
N ASN A 6 -40.01 41.07 -20.19
CA ASN A 6 -39.59 40.80 -18.81
C ASN A 6 -39.57 39.30 -18.48
N ARG A 7 -40.49 38.50 -19.06
CA ARG A 7 -40.50 37.04 -18.87
C ARG A 7 -39.35 36.35 -19.61
N GLY A 8 -39.01 36.81 -20.82
CA GLY A 8 -37.87 36.31 -21.59
C GLY A 8 -36.53 36.52 -20.87
N ASN A 9 -36.29 37.73 -20.35
CA ASN A 9 -35.08 38.03 -19.58
C ASN A 9 -34.99 37.24 -18.26
N LEU A 10 -36.13 36.95 -17.61
CA LEU A 10 -36.17 36.17 -16.38
C LEU A 10 -35.86 34.67 -16.63
N LEU A 11 -36.29 34.13 -17.76
CA LEU A 11 -35.99 32.75 -18.17
C LEU A 11 -34.50 32.58 -18.52
N ILE A 12 -33.94 33.52 -19.28
CA ILE A 12 -32.53 33.50 -19.68
C ILE A 12 -31.62 33.61 -18.44
N SER A 13 -31.95 34.47 -17.47
CA SER A 13 -31.15 34.61 -16.25
C SER A 13 -31.20 33.37 -15.34
N LYS A 14 -32.36 32.69 -15.26
CA LYS A 14 -32.48 31.40 -14.56
C LYS A 14 -31.65 30.31 -15.23
N VAL A 15 -31.74 30.18 -16.55
CA VAL A 15 -30.95 29.20 -17.32
C VAL A 15 -29.46 29.46 -17.14
N TYR A 16 -29.02 30.71 -17.22
CA TYR A 16 -27.61 31.07 -16.98
C TYR A 16 -27.15 30.73 -15.55
N LYS A 17 -28.01 30.95 -14.55
CA LYS A 17 -27.72 30.60 -13.15
C LYS A 17 -27.63 29.08 -12.94
N GLU A 18 -28.50 28.31 -13.56
CA GLU A 18 -28.45 26.84 -13.52
C GLU A 18 -27.23 26.29 -14.25
N MET A 19 -26.92 26.80 -15.45
CA MET A 19 -25.69 26.44 -16.18
C MET A 19 -24.44 26.76 -15.38
N LYS A 20 -24.37 27.93 -14.73
CA LYS A 20 -23.26 28.30 -13.85
C LYS A 20 -23.10 27.32 -12.69
N ASN A 21 -24.20 26.90 -12.07
CA ASN A 21 -24.17 25.94 -10.97
C ASN A 21 -23.71 24.55 -11.43
N ILE A 22 -24.15 24.11 -12.62
CA ILE A 22 -23.70 22.84 -13.22
C ILE A 22 -22.19 22.88 -13.49
N LEU A 23 -21.67 23.97 -14.04
CA LEU A 23 -20.23 24.13 -14.29
C LEU A 23 -19.41 24.12 -13.00
N ILE A 24 -19.88 24.78 -11.94
CA ILE A 24 -19.24 24.74 -10.63
C ILE A 24 -19.23 23.32 -10.07
N PHE A 25 -20.36 22.60 -10.15
CA PHE A 25 -20.47 21.22 -9.69
C PHE A 25 -19.52 20.29 -10.45
N LEU A 26 -19.45 20.39 -11.78
CA LEU A 26 -18.51 19.62 -12.59
C LEU A 26 -17.05 19.94 -12.23
N GLY A 27 -16.73 21.20 -11.92
CA GLY A 27 -15.42 21.59 -11.42
C GLY A 27 -15.06 20.92 -10.09
N ILE A 28 -16.00 20.87 -9.14
CA ILE A 28 -15.80 20.19 -7.85
C ILE A 28 -15.60 18.69 -8.06
N VAL A 29 -16.44 18.05 -8.89
CA VAL A 29 -16.32 16.62 -9.19
C VAL A 29 -14.96 16.30 -9.83
N ALA A 30 -14.50 17.12 -10.77
CA ALA A 30 -13.18 16.95 -11.38
C ALA A 30 -12.05 17.02 -10.35
N VAL A 31 -12.10 17.98 -9.42
CA VAL A 31 -11.10 18.11 -8.34
C VAL A 31 -11.12 16.89 -7.40
N LEU A 32 -12.31 16.38 -7.06
CA LEU A 32 -12.44 15.19 -6.21
C LEU A 32 -11.88 13.94 -6.88
N ILE A 33 -12.12 13.75 -8.18
CA ILE A 33 -11.59 12.60 -8.93
C ILE A 33 -10.06 12.69 -9.02
N ILE A 34 -9.51 13.86 -9.37
CA ILE A 34 -8.06 14.05 -9.50
C ILE A 34 -7.39 13.89 -8.13
N GLY A 35 -7.90 14.55 -7.10
CA GLY A 35 -7.36 14.47 -5.74
C GLY A 35 -7.42 13.04 -5.17
N GLY A 36 -8.55 12.35 -5.34
CA GLY A 36 -8.69 10.95 -4.95
C GLY A 36 -7.73 10.01 -5.67
N SER A 37 -7.53 10.23 -6.97
CA SER A 37 -6.59 9.44 -7.78
C SER A 37 -5.14 9.63 -7.32
N ILE A 38 -4.72 10.89 -7.09
CA ILE A 38 -3.35 11.19 -6.59
C ILE A 38 -3.11 10.52 -5.24
N LEU A 39 -4.08 10.60 -4.33
CA LEU A 39 -3.98 9.95 -3.02
C LEU A 39 -3.86 8.43 -3.15
N TYR A 40 -4.70 7.81 -3.98
CA TYR A 40 -4.64 6.37 -4.25
C TYR A 40 -3.26 5.93 -4.74
N PHE A 41 -2.72 6.57 -5.79
CA PHE A 41 -1.41 6.23 -6.33
C PHE A 41 -0.26 6.52 -5.35
N SER A 42 -0.39 7.55 -4.50
CA SER A 42 0.65 7.87 -3.49
C SER A 42 0.81 6.81 -2.40
N THR A 43 -0.19 5.93 -2.23
CA THR A 43 -0.18 4.84 -1.24
C THR A 43 0.19 3.48 -1.84
N GLN A 44 0.30 3.38 -3.17
CA GLN A 44 0.74 2.16 -3.83
C GLN A 44 2.27 2.06 -3.77
N PRO A 45 2.83 0.86 -3.58
CA PRO A 45 4.26 0.67 -3.67
C PRO A 45 4.75 0.93 -5.10
N THR A 46 5.87 1.63 -5.22
CA THR A 46 6.56 1.86 -6.48
C THR A 46 7.19 0.57 -7.03
N SER A 47 7.54 0.53 -8.32
CA SER A 47 8.22 -0.64 -8.91
C SER A 47 9.54 -0.96 -8.20
N ALA A 48 10.30 0.05 -7.78
CA ALA A 48 11.55 -0.14 -7.02
C ALA A 48 11.31 -0.71 -5.61
N GLU A 49 10.18 -0.37 -4.99
CA GLU A 49 9.75 -0.93 -3.72
C GLU A 49 9.33 -2.40 -3.87
N LEU A 50 8.62 -2.74 -4.95
CA LEU A 50 8.27 -4.12 -5.27
C LEU A 50 9.50 -4.97 -5.58
N GLU A 51 10.43 -4.46 -6.40
CA GLU A 51 11.71 -5.12 -6.68
C GLU A 51 12.50 -5.37 -5.40
N TYR A 52 12.57 -4.37 -4.51
CA TYR A 52 13.19 -4.53 -3.19
C TYR A 52 12.49 -5.62 -2.36
N SER A 53 11.16 -5.71 -2.42
CA SER A 53 10.39 -6.70 -1.66
C SER A 53 10.65 -8.14 -2.11
N GLU A 54 10.84 -8.35 -3.41
CA GLU A 54 11.23 -9.66 -3.96
C GLU A 54 12.71 -9.97 -3.66
N GLN A 55 13.57 -8.96 -3.72
CA GLN A 55 14.98 -9.11 -3.37
C GLN A 55 15.16 -9.57 -1.92
N ILE A 56 14.53 -8.88 -0.97
CA ILE A 56 14.65 -9.25 0.45
C ILE A 56 14.06 -10.63 0.74
N LYS A 57 12.97 -11.03 0.06
CA LYS A 57 12.43 -12.38 0.16
C LYS A 57 13.47 -13.44 -0.22
N TRP A 58 14.17 -13.21 -1.33
CA TRP A 58 15.20 -14.14 -1.80
C TRP A 58 16.44 -14.14 -0.90
N ASP A 59 16.84 -13.00 -0.38
CA ASP A 59 17.95 -12.89 0.55
C ASP A 59 17.64 -13.54 1.90
N VAL A 60 16.40 -13.43 2.40
CA VAL A 60 15.95 -14.16 3.59
C VAL A 60 15.98 -15.66 3.34
N HIS A 61 15.48 -16.12 2.19
CA HIS A 61 15.56 -17.53 1.82
C HIS A 61 17.01 -18.03 1.85
N LYS A 62 17.92 -17.30 1.21
CA LYS A 62 19.36 -17.63 1.21
C LYS A 62 19.99 -17.62 2.58
N TYR A 63 19.65 -16.63 3.40
CA TYR A 63 20.15 -16.51 4.77
C TYR A 63 19.76 -17.74 5.59
N LEU A 64 18.48 -18.15 5.52
CA LEU A 64 17.99 -19.32 6.23
C LEU A 64 18.71 -20.61 5.81
N ILE A 65 18.89 -20.82 4.50
CA ILE A 65 19.52 -22.05 4.00
C ILE A 65 21.04 -22.06 4.22
N ASN A 66 21.73 -20.97 3.93
CA ASN A 66 23.19 -20.96 3.85
C ASN A 66 23.88 -20.50 5.14
N GLU A 67 23.27 -19.58 5.88
CA GLU A 67 23.86 -19.01 7.10
C GLU A 67 23.30 -19.71 8.35
N GLU A 68 21.98 -19.88 8.40
CA GLU A 68 21.30 -20.55 9.54
C GLU A 68 21.17 -22.07 9.35
N ASN A 69 21.57 -22.62 8.18
CA ASN A 69 21.57 -24.05 7.87
C ASN A 69 20.20 -24.75 8.00
N TYR A 70 19.10 -24.04 7.76
CA TYR A 70 17.79 -24.67 7.63
C TYR A 70 17.74 -25.55 6.38
N VAL A 71 17.03 -26.67 6.48
CA VAL A 71 16.67 -27.49 5.31
C VAL A 71 15.49 -26.82 4.60
N GLU A 72 15.57 -26.67 3.28
CA GLU A 72 14.51 -26.01 2.49
C GLU A 72 13.13 -26.66 2.72
N ASP A 73 13.10 -27.99 2.84
CA ASP A 73 11.88 -28.74 3.15
C ASP A 73 11.28 -28.43 4.52
N ASN A 74 11.99 -27.79 5.45
CA ASN A 74 11.45 -27.39 6.76
C ASN A 74 10.75 -26.04 6.72
N ILE A 75 10.93 -25.25 5.65
CA ILE A 75 10.23 -23.99 5.45
C ILE A 75 8.87 -24.32 4.86
N GLU A 76 7.80 -24.11 5.63
CA GLU A 76 6.43 -24.27 5.13
C GLU A 76 6.07 -23.12 4.19
N GLU A 77 6.46 -21.90 4.57
CA GLU A 77 6.03 -20.71 3.87
C GLU A 77 7.00 -19.54 4.04
N ILE A 78 7.24 -18.80 2.95
CA ILE A 78 7.95 -17.52 2.93
C ILE A 78 7.18 -16.48 2.12
N LYS A 79 6.75 -15.40 2.79
CA LYS A 79 5.86 -14.39 2.21
C LYS A 79 6.38 -12.98 2.44
N VAL A 80 6.16 -12.11 1.45
CA VAL A 80 6.28 -10.67 1.62
C VAL A 80 5.04 -10.17 2.34
N THR A 81 5.25 -9.41 3.40
CA THR A 81 4.22 -8.72 4.15
C THR A 81 4.35 -7.22 3.87
N ASP A 82 3.23 -6.58 3.54
CA ASP A 82 3.16 -5.15 3.28
C ASP A 82 2.49 -4.44 4.46
N ASN A 83 3.25 -3.61 5.17
CA ASN A 83 2.75 -2.70 6.18
C ASN A 83 2.45 -1.32 5.58
N ALA A 84 1.24 -1.14 5.05
CA ALA A 84 0.79 0.10 4.40
C ALA A 84 0.86 1.38 5.27
N LYS A 85 1.11 1.26 6.58
CA LYS A 85 1.35 2.41 7.47
C LYS A 85 2.77 2.98 7.33
N LEU A 86 3.70 2.18 6.82
CA LEU A 86 5.09 2.53 6.59
C LEU A 86 5.31 2.91 5.12
N LYS A 87 6.40 3.65 4.86
CA LYS A 87 6.77 4.12 3.52
C LYS A 87 8.18 3.65 3.15
N GLY A 88 8.44 3.51 1.85
CA GLY A 88 9.74 3.08 1.37
C GLY A 88 9.99 1.61 1.67
N LYS A 89 11.27 1.24 1.64
CA LYS A 89 11.77 -0.10 1.96
C LYS A 89 11.28 -0.68 3.30
N LYS A 90 11.05 0.18 4.31
CA LYS A 90 10.58 -0.23 5.65
C LYS A 90 9.15 -0.78 5.65
N ARG A 91 8.42 -0.64 4.54
CA ARG A 91 7.07 -1.17 4.35
C ARG A 91 7.04 -2.69 4.22
N PHE A 92 8.13 -3.31 3.78
CA PHE A 92 8.18 -4.73 3.50
C PHE A 92 8.92 -5.50 4.59
N GLU A 93 8.29 -6.59 5.01
CA GLU A 93 8.79 -7.52 6.01
C GLU A 93 8.60 -8.94 5.46
N ILE A 94 9.54 -9.84 5.73
CA ILE A 94 9.41 -11.25 5.29
C ILE A 94 8.90 -12.09 6.45
N ALA A 95 7.70 -12.64 6.28
CA ALA A 95 7.09 -13.58 7.19
C ALA A 95 7.46 -15.01 6.78
N VAL A 96 8.01 -15.78 7.72
CA VAL A 96 8.42 -17.15 7.53
C VAL A 96 7.68 -18.04 8.53
N VAL A 97 7.16 -19.16 8.06
CA VAL A 97 6.55 -20.22 8.88
C VAL A 97 7.31 -21.51 8.63
N PHE A 98 7.69 -22.18 9.71
CA PHE A 98 8.38 -23.46 9.64
C PHE A 98 7.40 -24.62 9.87
N LYS A 99 7.73 -25.80 9.37
CA LYS A 99 6.85 -26.99 9.46
C LYS A 99 6.74 -27.55 10.87
N ASP A 100 7.81 -27.44 11.65
CA ASP A 100 7.93 -27.87 13.03
C ASP A 100 7.28 -26.88 14.02
N ASP A 101 7.20 -25.60 13.66
CA ASP A 101 6.48 -24.57 14.42
C ASP A 101 5.51 -23.76 13.54
N LYS A 102 4.36 -24.37 13.26
CA LYS A 102 3.30 -23.76 12.42
C LYS A 102 2.49 -22.68 13.13
N ASP A 103 2.58 -22.62 14.46
CA ASP A 103 1.87 -21.62 15.26
C ASP A 103 2.68 -20.32 15.41
N SER A 104 3.95 -20.36 15.00
CA SER A 104 4.83 -19.19 14.99
C SER A 104 5.05 -18.61 13.59
N VAL A 105 5.07 -17.28 13.53
CA VAL A 105 5.52 -16.54 12.33
C VAL A 105 6.75 -15.72 12.70
N TYR A 106 7.83 -15.95 11.97
CA TYR A 106 9.12 -15.29 12.17
C TYR A 106 9.25 -14.16 11.15
N TYR A 107 9.52 -12.96 11.62
CA TYR A 107 9.60 -11.76 10.79
C TYR A 107 11.03 -11.30 10.60
N TYR A 108 11.43 -11.14 9.35
CA TYR A 108 12.76 -10.73 8.93
C TYR A 108 12.73 -9.42 8.14
N GLN A 109 13.80 -8.63 8.30
CA GLN A 109 14.05 -7.40 7.55
C GLN A 109 15.55 -7.22 7.33
N TYR A 110 15.98 -6.22 6.54
CA TYR A 110 17.37 -5.78 6.60
C TYR A 110 17.58 -4.88 7.81
N ASP A 111 18.61 -5.18 8.60
CA ASP A 111 19.13 -4.26 9.60
C ASP A 111 19.67 -3.00 8.91
N LYS A 112 19.29 -1.83 9.44
CA LYS A 112 19.62 -0.54 8.82
C LYS A 112 21.10 -0.18 8.94
N LYS A 113 21.84 -0.78 9.88
CA LYS A 113 23.23 -0.44 10.16
C LYS A 113 24.19 -1.35 9.41
N SER A 114 23.93 -2.65 9.44
CA SER A 114 24.78 -3.68 8.86
C SER A 114 24.39 -4.03 7.43
N GLY A 115 23.16 -3.72 7.01
CA GLY A 115 22.64 -4.12 5.70
C GLY A 115 22.44 -5.63 5.56
N LYS A 116 22.48 -6.37 6.67
CA LYS A 116 22.27 -7.81 6.71
C LYS A 116 20.81 -8.13 7.03
N VAL A 117 20.36 -9.31 6.61
CA VAL A 117 19.07 -9.86 7.04
C VAL A 117 19.14 -10.15 8.55
N GLU A 118 18.12 -9.73 9.28
CA GLU A 118 17.94 -10.02 10.70
C GLU A 118 16.49 -10.43 10.98
N GLN A 119 16.31 -11.33 11.96
CA GLN A 119 15.02 -11.58 12.57
C GLN A 119 14.75 -10.47 13.60
N PHE A 120 13.59 -9.83 13.53
CA PHE A 120 13.23 -8.75 14.46
C PHE A 120 11.99 -9.03 15.30
N ALA A 121 11.13 -9.99 14.90
CA ALA A 121 9.95 -10.37 15.66
C ALA A 121 9.55 -11.84 15.41
N VAL A 122 8.81 -12.40 16.37
CA VAL A 122 8.14 -13.70 16.25
C VAL A 122 6.74 -13.57 16.85
N THR A 123 5.72 -14.05 16.15
CA THR A 123 4.36 -14.17 16.70
C THR A 123 4.07 -15.64 16.98
N GLY A 124 4.05 -16.04 18.25
CA GLY A 124 3.82 -17.43 18.64
C GLY A 124 3.97 -17.58 20.15
N LYS A 125 3.49 -18.69 20.73
CA LYS A 125 3.86 -19.00 22.11
C LYS A 125 5.32 -19.42 22.07
N LYS A 126 6.18 -18.64 22.72
CA LYS A 126 7.58 -19.00 22.94
C LYS A 126 7.60 -20.46 23.42
N HIS A 127 8.16 -21.37 22.62
CA HIS A 127 8.50 -22.69 23.14
C HIS A 127 9.55 -22.41 24.22
N GLU A 128 9.11 -22.37 25.48
CA GLU A 128 10.01 -22.40 26.62
C GLU A 128 10.70 -23.76 26.56
N GLU A 129 11.98 -23.77 26.15
CA GLU A 129 12.90 -24.89 26.39
C GLU A 129 13.03 -25.16 27.90
#